data_AF-A0A3C1B0V6-F1
#
_entry.id   AF-A0A3C1B0V6-F1
#
_cell.length_a   1.000
_cell.length_b   1.000
_cell.length_c   1.000
_cell.angle_alpha   90.00
_cell.angle_beta   90.00
_cell.angle_gamma   90.00
#
_symmetry.space_group_name_H-M   'P 1'
#
loop_
_entity.id
_entity.type
_entity.pdbx_description
1 polymer ?
#
loop_
_entity_poly.entity_id
_entity_poly.type
_entity_poly.pdbx_seq_one_letter_code
_entity_poly.pdbx_strand_id
1 'polypeptide(L)'
;MLIPRLPRQMTLQGVLDEVVDLQEKDAAAFFALLKENLDIAALIPLEFYQAYHSRLGRNRSYPLARMVSAFLLQKFIGFAQDNVLLTFLSLCQPARQFCDLPKVPSASRFSRFKTEFYEQIHALFDALVDLVNPICLEMGPQKATQFSYDTTGLEGYVRSIRDLIT
;
A
#
# COMPACT_ATOMS: atom_id res chain seq x y z
N MET A 1 44.15 -40.72 -6.78
CA MET A 1 43.58 -39.58 -7.53
C MET A 1 42.25 -39.22 -6.88
N LEU A 2 42.15 -38.06 -6.24
CA LEU A 2 40.89 -37.53 -5.74
C LEU A 2 40.26 -36.71 -6.86
N ILE A 3 39.11 -37.15 -7.37
CA ILE A 3 38.29 -36.35 -8.29
C ILE A 3 37.76 -35.17 -7.46
N PRO A 4 38.03 -33.91 -7.82
CA PRO A 4 37.46 -32.79 -7.09
C PRO A 4 35.95 -32.83 -7.30
N ARG A 5 35.19 -32.87 -6.20
CA ARG A 5 33.75 -32.65 -6.26
C ARG A 5 33.51 -31.22 -6.73
N LEU A 6 33.02 -31.06 -7.95
CA LEU A 6 32.53 -29.78 -8.44
C LEU A 6 31.45 -29.27 -7.47
N PRO A 7 31.48 -28.00 -7.06
CA PRO A 7 30.39 -27.43 -6.26
C PRO A 7 29.07 -27.63 -7.01
N ARG A 8 28.02 -28.02 -6.29
CA ARG A 8 26.68 -28.27 -6.84
C ARG A 8 26.11 -26.95 -7.36
N GLN A 9 26.45 -26.59 -8.59
CA GLN A 9 25.97 -25.37 -9.23
C GLN A 9 24.50 -25.56 -9.57
N MET A 10 23.65 -24.68 -9.04
CA MET A 10 22.23 -24.67 -9.37
C MET A 10 22.03 -24.30 -10.84
N THR A 11 20.94 -24.79 -11.42
CA THR A 11 20.49 -24.31 -12.73
C THR A 11 20.02 -22.87 -12.61
N LEU A 12 20.08 -22.09 -13.70
CA LEU A 12 19.54 -20.73 -13.71
C LEU A 12 18.07 -20.70 -13.27
N GLN A 13 17.29 -21.71 -13.66
CA GLN A 13 15.92 -21.87 -13.19
C GLN A 13 15.84 -21.99 -11.67
N GLY A 14 16.64 -22.86 -11.04
CA GLY A 14 16.65 -22.99 -9.59
C GLY A 14 17.08 -21.71 -8.88
N VAL A 15 18.03 -20.95 -9.45
CA VAL A 15 18.44 -19.65 -8.89
C VAL A 15 17.30 -18.64 -8.98
N LEU A 16 16.59 -18.59 -10.11
CA LEU A 16 15.44 -17.71 -10.27
C LEU A 16 14.31 -18.09 -9.30
N ASP A 17 14.03 -19.39 -9.14
CA ASP A 17 13.01 -19.89 -8.21
C ASP A 17 13.36 -19.52 -6.76
N GLU A 18 14.62 -19.69 -6.34
CA GLU A 18 15.06 -19.27 -5.00
C GLU A 18 14.97 -17.74 -4.78
N VAL A 19 15.30 -16.94 -5.80
CA VAL A 19 15.15 -15.48 -5.72
C VAL A 19 13.67 -15.09 -5.59
N VAL A 20 12.79 -15.72 -6.37
CA VAL A 20 11.34 -15.49 -6.28
C VAL A 20 10.83 -15.88 -4.89
N ASP A 21 11.22 -17.04 -4.37
CA ASP A 21 10.82 -17.52 -3.03
C ASP A 21 11.26 -16.56 -1.91
N LEU A 22 12.49 -16.03 -1.98
CA LEU A 22 12.99 -15.06 -1.01
C LEU A 22 12.20 -13.75 -1.08
N GLN A 23 11.97 -13.24 -2.29
CA GLN A 23 11.18 -12.03 -2.50
C GLN A 23 9.73 -12.18 -2.02
N GLU A 24 9.10 -13.34 -2.27
CA GLU A 24 7.74 -13.61 -1.81
C GLU A 24 7.66 -13.70 -0.28
N LYS A 25 8.65 -14.32 0.38
CA LYS A 25 8.72 -14.39 1.85
C LYS A 25 8.87 -13.01 2.48
N ASP A 26 9.77 -12.19 1.97
CA ASP A 26 10.00 -10.84 2.49
C ASP A 26 8.77 -9.95 2.27
N ALA A 27 8.15 -10.03 1.09
CA ALA A 27 6.90 -9.32 0.81
C ALA A 27 5.78 -9.78 1.76
N ALA A 28 5.61 -11.09 1.94
CA ALA A 28 4.60 -11.63 2.85
C ALA A 28 4.83 -11.18 4.30
N ALA A 29 6.08 -11.18 4.78
CA ALA A 29 6.43 -10.70 6.11
C ALA A 29 6.09 -9.20 6.29
N PHE A 30 6.41 -8.37 5.30
CA PHE A 30 6.05 -6.96 5.29
C PHE A 30 4.53 -6.74 5.41
N PHE A 31 3.74 -7.44 4.59
CA PHE A 31 2.27 -7.31 4.62
C PHE A 31 1.64 -7.89 5.88
N ALA A 32 2.20 -8.96 6.45
CA ALA A 32 1.77 -9.51 7.73
C ALA A 32 1.96 -8.49 8.86
N LEU A 33 3.14 -7.86 8.94
CA LEU A 33 3.41 -6.81 9.92
C LEU A 33 2.42 -5.64 9.80
N LEU A 34 2.14 -5.19 8.58
CA LEU A 34 1.14 -4.15 8.36
C LEU A 34 -0.25 -4.60 8.84
N LYS A 35 -0.68 -5.82 8.50
CA LYS A 35 -2.02 -6.32 8.86
C LYS A 35 -2.19 -6.52 10.37
N GLU A 36 -1.13 -6.90 11.07
CA GLU A 36 -1.13 -7.09 12.52
C GLU A 36 -1.16 -5.77 13.30
N ASN A 37 -0.58 -4.70 12.75
CA ASN A 37 -0.39 -3.43 13.46
C ASN A 37 -1.27 -2.28 12.95
N LEU A 38 -2.01 -2.47 11.85
CA LEU A 38 -2.83 -1.43 11.22
C LEU A 38 -4.27 -1.89 11.05
N ASP A 39 -5.16 -1.44 11.94
CA ASP A 39 -6.61 -1.63 11.78
C ASP A 39 -7.20 -0.56 10.85
N ILE A 40 -7.29 -0.91 9.56
CA ILE A 40 -7.82 -0.02 8.52
C ILE A 40 -9.28 0.34 8.77
N ALA A 41 -10.07 -0.57 9.36
CA ALA A 41 -11.48 -0.28 9.63
C ALA A 41 -11.61 0.78 10.72
N ALA A 42 -10.76 0.73 11.75
CA ALA A 42 -10.73 1.73 12.81
C ALA A 42 -10.23 3.11 12.34
N LEU A 43 -9.40 3.15 11.29
CA LEU A 43 -8.90 4.41 10.72
C LEU A 43 -9.95 5.16 9.90
N ILE A 44 -11.03 4.50 9.46
CA ILE A 44 -12.04 5.13 8.60
C ILE A 44 -12.97 6.01 9.45
N PRO A 45 -13.05 7.32 9.19
CA PRO A 45 -13.96 8.21 9.91
C PRO A 45 -15.41 7.80 9.73
N LEU A 46 -16.22 8.04 10.77
CA LEU A 46 -17.65 7.72 10.77
C LEU A 46 -18.38 8.41 9.61
N GLU A 47 -17.98 9.63 9.28
CA GLU A 47 -18.52 10.44 8.19
C GLU A 47 -18.30 9.77 6.84
N PHE A 48 -17.13 9.13 6.64
CA PHE A 48 -16.85 8.38 5.42
C PHE A 48 -17.70 7.11 5.37
N TYR A 49 -17.79 6.38 6.47
CA TYR A 49 -18.65 5.20 6.55
C TYR A 49 -20.11 5.54 6.21
N GLN A 50 -20.65 6.60 6.82
CA GLN A 50 -22.00 7.08 6.57
C GLN A 50 -22.18 7.54 5.12
N ALA A 51 -21.26 8.34 4.57
CA ALA A 51 -21.30 8.78 3.18
C ALA A 51 -21.33 7.60 2.21
N TYR A 52 -20.48 6.60 2.46
CA TYR A 52 -20.45 5.38 1.66
C TYR A 52 -21.78 4.60 1.75
N HIS A 53 -22.37 4.44 2.93
CA HIS A 53 -23.61 3.67 3.11
C HIS A 53 -24.92 4.45 2.87
N SER A 54 -24.88 5.78 2.78
CA SER A 54 -26.06 6.66 2.61
C SER A 54 -26.83 6.42 1.30
N ARG A 55 -26.14 6.02 0.24
CA ARG A 55 -26.75 5.79 -1.08
C ARG A 55 -27.33 4.37 -1.15
N LEU A 56 -28.57 4.24 -0.73
CA LEU A 56 -29.39 3.03 -0.85
C LEU A 56 -29.81 2.85 -2.32
N GLY A 57 -29.12 2.00 -3.07
CA GLY A 57 -29.52 1.70 -4.45
C GLY A 57 -28.93 0.41 -5.00
N ARG A 58 -27.60 0.30 -5.06
CA ARG A 58 -26.90 -0.92 -5.48
C ARG A 58 -25.99 -1.39 -4.37
N ASN A 59 -26.07 -2.69 -4.04
CA ASN A 59 -25.03 -3.33 -3.24
C ASN A 59 -23.68 -3.11 -3.95
N ARG A 60 -22.81 -2.31 -3.32
CA ARG A 60 -21.47 -2.07 -3.84
C ARG A 60 -20.68 -3.37 -3.73
N SER A 61 -20.02 -3.75 -4.82
CA SER A 61 -19.30 -5.03 -4.93
C SER A 61 -18.06 -5.12 -4.03
N TYR A 62 -17.60 -4.01 -3.46
CA TYR A 62 -16.37 -3.94 -2.67
C TYR A 62 -16.63 -3.17 -1.38
N PRO A 63 -16.54 -3.80 -0.19
CA PRO A 63 -16.58 -3.12 1.10
C PRO A 63 -15.67 -1.90 1.17
N LEU A 64 -16.09 -0.87 1.91
CA LEU A 64 -15.35 0.39 2.06
C LEU A 64 -13.90 0.17 2.50
N ALA A 65 -13.68 -0.62 3.56
CA ALA A 65 -12.36 -0.88 4.11
C ALA A 65 -11.38 -1.48 3.09
N ARG A 66 -11.85 -2.32 2.17
CA ARG A 66 -11.02 -2.93 1.12
C ARG A 66 -10.62 -1.96 0.01
N MET A 67 -11.47 -0.98 -0.28
CA MET A 67 -11.12 0.09 -1.20
C MET A 67 -10.12 1.03 -0.54
N VAL A 68 -10.41 1.45 0.70
CA VAL A 68 -9.53 2.31 1.50
C VAL A 68 -8.15 1.69 1.69
N SER A 69 -8.06 0.39 2.01
CA SER A 69 -6.78 -0.30 2.16
C SER A 69 -5.91 -0.24 0.91
N ALA A 70 -6.52 -0.31 -0.28
CA ALA A 70 -5.78 -0.17 -1.54
C ALA A 70 -5.22 1.25 -1.74
N PHE A 71 -5.96 2.29 -1.34
CA PHE A 71 -5.46 3.67 -1.36
C PHE A 71 -4.35 3.90 -0.32
N LEU A 72 -4.49 3.37 0.89
CA LEU A 72 -3.44 3.44 1.91
C LEU A 72 -2.17 2.73 1.42
N LEU A 73 -2.34 1.54 0.84
CA LEU A 73 -1.24 0.79 0.26
C LEU A 73 -0.54 1.57 -0.87
N GLN A 74 -1.32 2.23 -1.74
CA GLN A 74 -0.78 3.12 -2.77
C GLN A 74 0.12 4.19 -2.19
N LYS A 75 -0.24 4.74 -1.03
CA LYS A 75 0.58 5.74 -0.32
C LYS A 75 1.78 5.13 0.37
N PHE A 76 1.65 4.01 1.07
CA PHE A 76 2.80 3.37 1.72
C PHE A 76 3.90 2.98 0.76
N ILE A 77 3.54 2.49 -0.44
CA ILE A 77 4.53 2.13 -1.46
C ILE A 77 4.98 3.36 -2.28
N GLY A 78 4.21 4.45 -2.28
CA GLY A 78 4.53 5.66 -3.03
C GLY A 78 4.20 5.59 -4.53
N PHE A 79 3.14 4.86 -4.92
CA PHE A 79 2.72 4.82 -6.32
C PHE A 79 2.00 6.11 -6.73
N ALA A 80 2.54 6.80 -7.74
CA ALA A 80 1.95 8.04 -8.25
C ALA A 80 0.66 7.82 -9.07
N GLN A 81 0.51 6.66 -9.72
CA GLN A 81 -0.58 6.41 -10.67
C GLN A 81 -1.44 5.20 -10.26
N ASP A 82 -2.76 5.31 -10.47
CA ASP A 82 -3.72 4.28 -10.08
C ASP A 82 -3.55 2.99 -10.93
N ASN A 83 -3.17 3.10 -12.21
CA ASN A 83 -2.87 1.94 -13.05
C ASN A 83 -1.69 1.11 -12.55
N VAL A 84 -0.66 1.75 -11.98
CA VAL A 84 0.50 1.09 -11.38
C VAL A 84 0.05 0.31 -10.15
N LEU A 85 -0.77 0.93 -9.28
CA LEU A 85 -1.36 0.23 -8.13
C LEU A 85 -2.18 -0.99 -8.57
N LEU A 86 -3.07 -0.85 -9.55
CA LEU A 86 -3.93 -1.94 -10.00
C LEU A 86 -3.13 -3.07 -10.65
N THR A 87 -2.06 -2.73 -11.37
CA THR A 87 -1.12 -3.71 -11.94
C THR A 87 -0.36 -4.42 -10.83
N PHE A 88 0.16 -3.68 -9.85
CA PHE A 88 0.84 -4.23 -8.68
C PHE A 88 -0.06 -5.19 -7.90
N LEU A 89 -1.31 -4.80 -7.60
CA LEU A 89 -2.29 -5.67 -6.98
C LEU A 89 -2.61 -6.89 -7.85
N SER A 90 -2.52 -6.81 -9.18
CA SER A 90 -2.75 -7.96 -10.06
C SER A 90 -1.59 -8.95 -10.05
N LEU A 91 -0.37 -8.51 -9.72
CA LEU A 91 0.83 -9.33 -9.72
C LEU A 91 1.24 -9.81 -8.31
N CYS A 92 1.11 -8.97 -7.29
CA CYS A 92 1.51 -9.26 -5.92
C CYS A 92 0.33 -9.83 -5.10
N GLN A 93 0.32 -11.14 -4.88
CA GLN A 93 -0.71 -11.79 -4.07
C GLN A 93 -0.73 -11.32 -2.61
N PRO A 94 0.41 -11.22 -1.90
CA PRO A 94 0.43 -10.71 -0.52
C PRO A 94 -0.22 -9.32 -0.38
N ALA A 95 0.02 -8.41 -1.33
CA ALA A 95 -0.61 -7.10 -1.36
C ALA A 95 -2.15 -7.16 -1.51
N ARG A 96 -2.67 -8.08 -2.32
CA ARG A 96 -4.13 -8.30 -2.42
C ARG A 96 -4.72 -8.84 -1.14
N GLN A 97 -4.01 -9.76 -0.49
CA GLN A 97 -4.43 -10.37 0.77
C GLN A 97 -4.41 -9.36 1.92
N PHE A 98 -3.43 -8.45 1.93
CA PHE A 98 -3.43 -7.30 2.84
C PHE A 98 -4.71 -6.45 2.67
N CYS A 99 -5.07 -6.13 1.43
CA CYS A 99 -6.28 -5.34 1.13
C CYS A 99 -7.61 -6.12 1.25
N ASP A 100 -7.57 -7.41 1.56
CA ASP A 100 -8.72 -8.34 1.51
C ASP A 100 -9.51 -8.27 0.19
N LEU A 101 -8.81 -8.05 -0.94
CA LEU A 101 -9.41 -7.93 -2.27
C LEU A 101 -9.48 -9.32 -2.94
N PRO A 102 -10.67 -9.95 -3.06
CA PRO A 102 -10.80 -11.23 -3.76
C PRO A 102 -10.57 -11.08 -5.27
N LYS A 103 -10.79 -9.88 -5.80
CA LYS A 103 -10.53 -9.50 -7.19
C LYS A 103 -10.06 -8.05 -7.21
N VAL A 104 -9.15 -7.72 -8.11
CA VAL A 104 -8.71 -6.33 -8.29
C VAL A 104 -9.85 -5.53 -8.94
N PRO A 105 -10.23 -4.34 -8.40
CA PRO A 105 -11.19 -3.46 -9.04
C PRO A 105 -10.76 -3.08 -10.46
N SER A 106 -11.71 -2.89 -11.38
CA SER A 106 -11.38 -2.31 -12.68
C SER A 106 -10.94 -0.86 -12.53
N ALA A 107 -10.12 -0.36 -13.45
CA ALA A 107 -9.69 1.04 -13.47
C ALA A 107 -10.89 2.01 -13.37
N SER A 108 -11.93 1.77 -14.17
CA SER A 108 -13.17 2.56 -14.12
C SER A 108 -13.87 2.55 -12.76
N ARG A 109 -13.86 1.42 -12.04
CA ARG A 109 -14.46 1.32 -10.71
C ARG A 109 -13.62 2.05 -9.68
N PHE A 110 -12.31 1.90 -9.76
CA PHE A 110 -11.36 2.55 -8.86
C PHE A 110 -11.43 4.07 -9.01
N SER A 111 -11.39 4.58 -10.25
CA SER A 111 -11.57 6.01 -10.54
C SER A 111 -12.93 6.52 -10.08
N ARG A 112 -14.02 5.79 -10.33
CA ARG A 112 -15.36 6.21 -9.89
C ARG A 112 -15.46 6.33 -8.38
N PHE A 113 -14.90 5.38 -7.63
CA PHE A 113 -14.85 5.45 -6.17
C PHE A 113 -14.06 6.69 -5.70
N LYS A 114 -12.89 6.92 -6.29
CA LYS A 114 -12.03 8.07 -5.96
C LYS A 114 -12.73 9.41 -6.20
N THR A 115 -13.43 9.54 -7.32
CA THR A 115 -14.20 10.75 -7.64
C THR A 115 -15.45 10.88 -6.76
N GLU A 116 -16.16 9.79 -6.49
CA GLU A 116 -17.40 9.82 -5.68
C GLU A 116 -17.14 10.19 -4.23
N PHE A 117 -15.99 9.79 -3.66
CA PHE A 117 -15.63 9.98 -2.27
C PHE A 117 -14.39 10.84 -2.07
N TYR A 118 -14.11 11.74 -3.01
CA TYR A 118 -12.89 12.56 -3.00
C TYR A 118 -12.67 13.27 -1.66
N GLU A 119 -13.70 13.98 -1.17
CA GLU A 119 -13.64 14.73 0.10
C GLU A 119 -13.37 13.81 1.30
N GLN A 120 -14.03 12.66 1.36
CA GLN A 120 -13.87 11.73 2.48
C GLN A 120 -12.50 11.04 2.45
N ILE A 121 -11.98 10.74 1.25
CA ILE A 121 -10.63 10.20 1.08
C ILE A 121 -9.60 11.25 1.50
N HIS A 122 -9.79 12.51 1.10
CA HIS A 122 -8.90 13.61 1.48
C HIS A 122 -8.85 13.77 3.00
N ALA A 123 -10.01 13.88 3.65
CA ALA A 123 -10.10 14.02 5.11
C ALA A 123 -9.48 12.84 5.87
N LEU A 124 -9.65 11.61 5.37
CA LEU A 124 -8.96 10.43 5.92
C LEU A 124 -7.43 10.59 5.86
N PHE A 125 -6.90 11.04 4.72
CA PHE A 125 -5.46 11.22 4.57
C PHE A 125 -4.93 12.38 5.42
N ASP A 126 -5.65 13.48 5.55
CA ASP A 126 -5.27 14.58 6.44
C ASP A 126 -5.18 14.11 7.89
N ALA A 127 -6.19 13.37 8.36
CA ALA A 127 -6.19 12.81 9.71
C ALA A 127 -5.03 11.82 9.94
N LEU A 128 -4.65 11.05 8.91
CA LEU A 128 -3.48 10.17 8.98
C LEU A 128 -2.17 10.94 9.04
N VAL A 129 -2.06 12.05 8.31
CA VAL A 129 -0.89 12.93 8.39
C VAL A 129 -0.78 13.51 9.80
N ASP A 130 -1.88 14.00 10.37
CA ASP A 130 -1.90 14.52 11.74
C ASP A 130 -1.50 13.46 12.77
N LEU A 131 -1.90 12.19 12.57
CA LEU A 131 -1.53 11.07 13.43
C LEU A 131 -0.03 10.73 13.34
N VAL A 132 0.54 10.75 12.13
CA VAL A 132 1.91 10.30 11.87
C VAL A 132 2.95 11.41 12.09
N ASN A 133 2.56 12.67 11.92
CA ASN A 133 3.40 13.85 12.14
C ASN A 133 4.16 13.86 13.47
N PRO A 134 3.53 13.67 14.65
CA PRO A 134 4.25 13.66 15.92
C PRO A 134 5.30 12.53 16.00
N ILE A 135 4.97 11.33 15.51
CA ILE A 135 5.92 10.20 15.53
C ILE A 135 7.09 10.45 14.57
N CYS A 136 6.85 11.08 13.41
CA CYS A 136 7.91 11.52 12.50
C CYS A 136 8.85 12.56 13.15
N LEU A 137 8.31 13.48 13.95
CA LEU A 137 9.10 14.47 14.68
C LEU A 137 9.95 13.81 15.78
N GLU A 138 9.39 12.83 16.49
CA GLU A 138 10.09 12.08 17.56
C GLU A 138 11.22 11.20 17.02
N MET A 139 11.08 10.61 15.83
CA MET A 139 12.12 9.78 15.20
C MET A 139 13.36 10.58 14.77
N GLY A 140 13.24 11.91 14.69
CA GLY A 140 14.30 12.83 14.28
C GLY A 140 14.53 12.86 12.76
N PRO A 141 15.04 13.99 12.23
CA PRO A 141 15.10 14.23 10.79
C PRO A 141 15.93 13.20 10.03
N GLN A 142 17.00 12.63 10.60
CA GLN A 142 17.87 11.69 9.87
C GLN A 142 17.19 10.33 9.58
N LYS A 143 16.38 9.80 10.51
CA LYS A 143 15.60 8.56 10.30
C LYS A 143 14.36 8.81 9.44
N ALA A 144 13.73 9.98 9.58
CA ALA A 144 12.65 10.44 8.70
C ALA A 144 13.14 10.68 7.25
N THR A 145 14.40 11.07 7.07
CA THR A 145 15.03 11.28 5.75
C THR A 145 15.41 9.94 5.10
N GLN A 146 15.84 8.94 5.87
CA GLN A 146 16.10 7.60 5.32
C GLN A 146 14.81 6.90 4.83
N PHE A 147 13.64 7.29 5.36
CA PHE A 147 12.32 6.93 4.84
C PHE A 147 11.96 7.67 3.54
N SER A 148 12.58 8.83 3.24
CA SER A 148 12.31 9.60 2.02
C SER A 148 13.26 9.28 0.86
N TYR A 149 14.47 8.77 1.13
CA TYR A 149 15.54 8.68 0.13
C TYR A 149 15.46 7.46 -0.81
N ASP A 150 14.78 6.37 -0.45
CA ASP A 150 14.57 5.21 -1.35
C ASP A 150 13.18 5.22 -2.02
N THR A 151 12.42 6.28 -1.79
CA THR A 151 11.06 6.48 -2.28
C THR A 151 10.99 7.78 -3.06
N THR A 152 11.69 7.84 -4.20
CA THR A 152 11.47 8.91 -5.21
C THR A 152 9.99 9.03 -5.64
N GLY A 153 9.13 8.06 -5.29
CA GLY A 153 7.66 8.15 -5.35
C GLY A 153 6.96 8.80 -4.15
N LEU A 154 7.56 8.84 -2.95
CA LEU A 154 7.06 9.58 -1.77
C LEU A 154 7.63 11.00 -1.65
N GLU A 155 8.72 11.34 -2.34
CA GLU A 155 9.23 12.72 -2.36
C GLU A 155 8.18 13.71 -2.88
N GLY A 156 7.29 13.28 -3.79
CA GLY A 156 6.15 14.08 -4.21
C GLY A 156 5.14 14.34 -3.09
N TYR A 157 5.00 13.43 -2.13
CA TYR A 157 4.02 13.54 -1.04
C TYR A 157 4.57 14.32 0.17
N VAL A 158 5.83 14.12 0.54
CA VAL A 158 6.49 14.91 1.60
C VAL A 158 6.74 16.35 1.13
N ARG A 159 7.06 16.56 -0.16
CA ARG A 159 7.13 17.89 -0.75
C ARG A 159 5.75 18.54 -0.84
N SER A 160 4.69 17.79 -1.19
CA SER A 160 3.30 18.29 -1.17
C SER A 160 2.81 18.69 0.23
N ILE A 161 3.24 18.02 1.29
CA ILE A 161 2.89 18.38 2.68
C ILE A 161 3.69 19.60 3.15
N ARG A 162 4.93 19.78 2.66
CA ARG A 162 5.78 20.93 2.98
C ARG A 162 5.41 22.21 2.20
N ASP A 163 4.99 22.06 0.94
CA ASP A 163 4.65 23.17 0.03
C ASP A 163 3.24 23.75 0.27
N LEU A 164 2.45 23.18 1.19
CA LEU A 164 1.16 23.72 1.65
C LEU A 164 1.28 24.59 2.92
N ILE A 165 2.49 24.71 3.49
CA ILE A 165 2.77 25.46 4.73
C ILE A 165 3.86 26.53 4.49
N THR A 166 3.92 27.07 3.27
CA THR A 166 4.56 28.36 2.95
C THR A 166 3.69 29.08 1.92
#